data_AF-A0A3D5EL84-F1
#
_entry.id   AF-A0A3D5EL84-F1
#
_cell.length_a   1.000
_cell.length_b   1.000
_cell.length_c   1.000
_cell.angle_alpha   90.00
_cell.angle_beta   90.00
_cell.angle_gamma   90.00
#
_symmetry.space_group_name_H-M   'P 1'
#
loop_
_entity.id
_entity.type
_entity.pdbx_description
1 polymer ?
#
loop_
_entity_poly.entity_id
_entity_poly.type
_entity_poly.pdbx_seq_one_letter_code
_entity_poly.pdbx_strand_id
1 'polypeptide(L)'
;MDINAPQVQLVAVVRQIADEKRADLERYKENYADIDRPDFLWHYLLQSFATMGRSAGWHGLIGNRDNYSRITYSALLGLPDGDRLREAREVCRAAKVRMPDRKGDFIVGCFDRIRDMGGPEKAKNQLLAQPSRESKIRWLMEMPGIGDKYARNLMMDVYHEDFRDSIAVDARIKSVSDRLGLSFPSYSKH
;
A
#
# COMPACT_ATOMS: atom_id res chain seq x y z
N MET A 1 9.18 4.08 -39.21
CA MET A 1 8.83 5.02 -38.13
C MET A 1 9.88 4.85 -37.05
N ASP A 2 10.61 5.93 -36.76
CA ASP A 2 11.74 5.91 -35.83
C ASP A 2 11.21 5.87 -34.39
N ILE A 3 11.40 4.73 -33.71
CA ILE A 3 10.86 4.45 -32.37
C ILE A 3 11.51 5.39 -31.32
N ASN A 4 12.61 6.06 -31.67
CA ASN A 4 13.32 7.00 -30.80
C ASN A 4 12.60 8.33 -30.58
N ALA A 5 11.86 8.87 -31.56
CA ALA A 5 11.27 10.20 -31.43
C ALA A 5 10.17 10.29 -30.35
N PRO A 6 9.23 9.33 -30.24
CA PRO A 6 8.22 9.33 -29.17
C PRO A 6 8.81 9.14 -27.77
N GLN A 7 9.86 8.30 -27.65
CA GLN A 7 10.54 8.07 -26.37
C GLN A 7 11.29 9.32 -25.89
N VAL A 8 12.02 9.99 -26.77
CA VAL A 8 12.73 11.24 -26.44
C VAL A 8 11.74 12.32 -26.01
N GLN A 9 10.62 12.46 -26.71
CA GLN A 9 9.60 13.44 -26.37
C GLN A 9 8.92 13.13 -25.03
N LEU A 10 8.62 11.84 -24.75
CA LEU A 10 8.10 11.43 -23.46
C LEU A 10 9.08 11.73 -22.33
N VAL A 11 10.36 11.42 -22.49
CA VAL A 11 11.40 11.70 -21.49
C VAL A 11 11.50 13.20 -21.21
N ALA A 12 11.46 14.04 -22.24
CA ALA A 12 11.50 15.50 -22.08
C ALA A 12 10.28 16.01 -21.29
N VAL A 13 9.07 15.56 -21.65
CA VAL A 13 7.83 15.96 -20.96
C VAL A 13 7.82 15.46 -19.51
N VAL A 14 8.22 14.22 -19.26
CA VAL A 14 8.29 13.65 -17.91
C VAL A 14 9.30 14.41 -17.04
N ARG A 15 10.47 14.77 -17.58
CA ARG A 15 11.47 15.56 -16.86
C ARG A 15 10.94 16.95 -16.50
N GLN A 16 10.32 17.63 -17.45
CA GLN A 16 9.72 18.93 -17.20
C GLN A 16 8.63 18.85 -16.11
N ILE A 17 7.72 17.89 -16.21
CA ILE A 17 6.67 17.69 -15.19
C ILE A 17 7.29 17.33 -13.84
N ALA A 18 8.34 16.50 -13.81
CA ALA A 18 9.03 16.14 -12.58
C ALA A 18 9.69 17.35 -11.91
N ASP A 19 10.24 18.28 -12.70
CA ASP A 19 10.79 19.54 -12.19
C ASP A 19 9.69 20.45 -11.65
N GLU A 20 8.58 20.60 -12.38
CA GLU A 20 7.40 21.36 -11.93
C GLU A 20 6.75 20.77 -10.67
N LYS A 21 6.81 19.44 -10.51
CA LYS A 21 6.23 18.70 -9.38
C LYS A 21 7.23 18.32 -8.30
N ARG A 22 8.46 18.86 -8.36
CA ARG A 22 9.54 18.45 -7.45
C ARG A 22 9.15 18.56 -5.98
N ALA A 23 8.53 19.68 -5.58
CA ALA A 23 8.08 19.87 -4.20
C ALA A 23 7.02 18.84 -3.77
N ASP A 24 6.08 18.51 -4.66
CA ASP A 24 5.08 17.47 -4.39
C ASP A 24 5.73 16.08 -4.26
N LEU A 25 6.71 15.78 -5.12
CA LEU A 25 7.45 14.51 -5.09
C LEU A 25 8.28 14.36 -3.82
N GLU A 26 8.97 15.42 -3.38
CA GLU A 26 9.71 15.40 -2.12
C GLU A 26 8.77 15.24 -0.93
N ARG A 27 7.62 15.94 -0.92
CA ARG A 27 6.60 15.73 0.11
C ARG A 27 6.12 14.29 0.19
N TYR A 28 5.93 13.60 -0.94
CA TYR A 28 5.53 12.19 -0.93
C TYR A 28 6.63 11.25 -0.41
N LYS A 29 7.91 11.65 -0.47
CA LYS A 29 9.02 10.88 0.12
C LYS A 29 9.11 11.05 1.64
N GLU A 30 8.48 12.07 2.23
CA GLU A 30 8.46 12.27 3.68
C GLU A 30 7.86 11.08 4.43
N ASN A 31 6.94 10.33 3.79
CA ASN A 31 6.39 9.09 4.30
C ASN A 31 7.46 8.00 4.55
N TYR A 32 8.70 8.16 4.06
CA TYR A 32 9.81 7.29 4.44
C TYR A 32 9.95 7.15 5.96
N ALA A 33 9.74 8.23 6.71
CA ALA A 33 9.80 8.22 8.17
C ALA A 33 8.74 7.30 8.82
N ASP A 34 7.67 6.95 8.10
CA ASP A 34 6.64 6.05 8.64
C ASP A 34 7.15 4.62 8.83
N ILE A 35 8.26 4.23 8.19
CA ILE A 35 8.91 2.93 8.43
C ILE A 35 9.39 2.78 9.89
N ASP A 36 9.70 3.89 10.55
CA ASP A 36 10.18 3.90 11.93
C ASP A 36 9.05 3.69 12.94
N ARG A 37 7.79 3.89 12.52
CA ARG A 37 6.62 3.63 13.37
C ARG A 37 6.64 2.20 13.91
N PRO A 38 6.36 1.97 15.21
CA PRO A 38 6.22 0.61 15.74
C PRO A 38 5.08 -0.17 15.07
N ASP A 39 4.02 0.54 14.65
CA ASP A 39 2.82 -0.03 14.02
C ASP A 39 2.82 0.10 12.48
N PHE A 40 3.95 0.46 11.85
CA PHE A 40 4.08 0.68 10.40
C PHE A 40 3.27 -0.32 9.56
N LEU A 41 3.54 -1.61 9.75
CA LEU A 41 2.91 -2.66 8.96
C LEU A 41 1.39 -2.67 9.15
N TRP A 42 0.91 -2.52 10.38
CA TRP A 42 -0.52 -2.45 10.67
C TRP A 42 -1.16 -1.24 9.99
N HIS A 43 -0.56 -0.06 10.16
CA HIS A 43 -1.06 1.18 9.56
C HIS A 43 -1.22 1.04 8.04
N TYR A 44 -0.19 0.51 7.36
CA TYR A 44 -0.21 0.41 5.91
C TYR A 44 -1.09 -0.72 5.35
N LEU A 45 -1.33 -1.78 6.13
CA LEU A 45 -2.36 -2.77 5.79
C LEU A 45 -3.74 -2.11 5.80
N LEU A 46 -4.05 -1.31 6.84
CA LEU A 46 -5.30 -0.56 6.90
C LEU A 46 -5.44 0.44 5.75
N GLN A 47 -4.37 1.18 5.42
CA GLN A 47 -4.36 2.08 4.27
C GLN A 47 -4.60 1.35 2.95
N SER A 48 -3.97 0.20 2.76
CA SER A 48 -4.16 -0.65 1.59
C SER A 48 -5.63 -1.11 1.48
N PHE A 49 -6.23 -1.57 2.57
CA PHE A 49 -7.63 -1.99 2.58
C PHE A 49 -8.58 -0.81 2.38
N ALA A 50 -8.29 0.36 2.95
CA ALA A 50 -9.10 1.57 2.77
C ALA A 50 -9.18 1.99 1.29
N THR A 51 -8.05 1.92 0.58
CA THR A 51 -7.92 2.39 -0.79
C THR A 51 -8.18 1.32 -1.85
N MET A 52 -8.20 0.03 -1.46
CA MET A 52 -8.41 -1.10 -2.36
C MET A 52 -9.75 -0.96 -3.10
N GLY A 53 -9.66 -0.69 -4.40
CA GLY A 53 -10.78 -0.51 -5.32
C GLY A 53 -11.36 0.91 -5.39
N ARG A 54 -11.07 1.80 -4.45
CA ARG A 54 -11.46 3.24 -4.50
C ARG A 54 -10.70 4.05 -3.43
N SER A 55 -10.08 5.17 -3.83
CA SER A 55 -9.34 6.06 -2.92
C SER A 55 -10.20 6.71 -1.82
N ALA A 56 -11.50 6.92 -2.08
CA ALA A 56 -12.41 7.60 -1.14
C ALA A 56 -12.52 6.91 0.23
N GLY A 57 -12.26 5.59 0.32
CA GLY A 57 -12.25 4.88 1.60
C GLY A 57 -11.13 5.33 2.54
N TRP A 58 -10.06 5.93 2.01
CA TRP A 58 -8.98 6.50 2.82
C TRP A 58 -9.50 7.62 3.72
N HIS A 59 -10.28 8.57 3.20
CA HIS A 59 -10.83 9.68 3.99
C HIS A 59 -11.75 9.20 5.11
N GLY A 60 -12.50 8.12 4.86
CA GLY A 60 -13.41 7.56 5.85
C GLY A 60 -12.72 6.70 6.91
N LEU A 61 -11.58 6.09 6.59
CA LEU A 61 -10.87 5.19 7.51
C LEU A 61 -9.62 5.84 8.11
N ILE A 62 -8.58 6.07 7.31
CA ILE A 62 -7.29 6.60 7.77
C ILE A 62 -7.41 8.10 8.10
N GLY A 63 -8.08 8.86 7.24
CA GLY A 63 -8.30 10.29 7.42
C GLY A 63 -9.35 10.65 8.49
N ASN A 64 -10.08 9.66 9.03
CA ASN A 64 -11.07 9.87 10.08
C ASN A 64 -10.55 9.26 11.39
N ARG A 65 -10.18 10.12 12.34
CA ARG A 65 -9.55 9.68 13.60
C ARG A 65 -10.46 8.76 14.43
N ASP A 66 -11.77 9.00 14.43
CA ASP A 66 -12.72 8.21 15.22
C ASP A 66 -12.77 6.78 14.69
N ASN A 67 -12.94 6.61 13.37
CA ASN A 67 -12.92 5.29 12.74
C ASN A 67 -11.54 4.62 12.84
N TYR A 68 -10.46 5.36 12.60
CA TYR A 68 -9.10 4.82 12.70
C TYR A 68 -8.78 4.28 14.10
N SER A 69 -9.13 5.04 15.14
CA SER A 69 -8.83 4.70 16.53
C SER A 69 -9.45 3.35 16.96
N ARG A 70 -10.64 3.04 16.46
CA ARG A 70 -11.41 1.82 16.74
C ARG A 70 -10.76 0.54 16.20
N ILE A 71 -9.93 0.66 15.16
CA ILE A 71 -9.27 -0.48 14.52
C ILE A 71 -7.75 -0.38 14.58
N THR A 72 -7.21 0.43 15.48
CA THR A 72 -5.78 0.30 15.83
C THR A 72 -5.51 -1.09 16.38
N TYR A 73 -4.26 -1.56 16.27
CA TYR A 73 -3.91 -2.90 16.76
C TYR A 73 -4.24 -3.04 18.26
N SER A 74 -3.94 -2.02 19.06
CA SER A 74 -4.24 -1.99 20.49
C SER A 74 -5.75 -1.98 20.77
N ALA A 75 -6.56 -1.27 19.97
CA ALA A 75 -8.01 -1.28 20.12
C ALA A 75 -8.59 -2.67 19.83
N LEU A 76 -8.17 -3.33 18.75
CA LEU A 76 -8.63 -4.69 18.45
C LEU A 76 -8.12 -5.70 19.49
N LEU A 77 -6.90 -5.54 19.99
CA LEU A 77 -6.35 -6.40 21.05
C LEU A 77 -7.15 -6.30 22.35
N GLY A 78 -7.64 -5.10 22.68
CA GLY A 78 -8.48 -4.87 23.87
C GLY A 78 -9.91 -5.41 23.76
N LEU A 79 -10.35 -5.81 22.57
CA LEU A 79 -11.66 -6.42 22.37
C LEU A 79 -11.62 -7.94 22.59
N PRO A 80 -12.74 -8.53 23.05
CA PRO A 80 -12.94 -9.98 23.02
C PRO A 80 -12.76 -10.53 21.60
N ASP A 81 -12.18 -11.72 21.46
CA ASP A 81 -11.91 -12.35 20.16
C ASP A 81 -13.15 -12.43 19.25
N GLY A 82 -14.33 -12.71 19.83
CA GLY A 82 -15.60 -12.77 19.09
C GLY A 82 -16.13 -11.42 18.57
N ASP A 83 -15.67 -10.30 19.13
CA ASP A 83 -16.15 -8.96 18.78
C ASP A 83 -15.32 -8.28 17.68
N ARG A 84 -14.06 -8.68 17.49
CA ARG A 84 -13.12 -8.02 16.56
C ARG A 84 -13.65 -7.95 15.13
N LEU A 85 -14.25 -9.04 14.65
CA LEU A 85 -14.76 -9.11 13.28
C LEU A 85 -15.97 -8.21 13.09
N ARG A 86 -16.87 -8.18 14.07
CA ARG A 86 -18.02 -7.28 14.06
C ARG A 86 -17.54 -5.83 14.02
N GLU A 87 -16.61 -5.47 14.89
CA GLU A 87 -16.04 -4.12 14.96
C GLU A 87 -15.36 -3.70 13.65
N ALA A 88 -14.49 -4.56 13.09
CA ALA A 88 -13.79 -4.26 11.84
C ALA A 88 -14.77 -4.03 10.67
N ARG A 89 -15.82 -4.85 10.57
CA ARG A 89 -16.87 -4.70 9.54
C ARG A 89 -17.70 -3.44 9.75
N GLU A 90 -18.08 -3.12 10.99
CA GLU A 90 -18.80 -1.89 11.34
C GLU A 90 -18.00 -0.64 10.95
N VAL A 91 -16.73 -0.60 11.32
CA VAL A 91 -15.83 0.51 10.98
C VAL A 91 -15.66 0.62 9.47
N CYS A 92 -15.50 -0.49 8.75
CA CYS A 92 -15.43 -0.46 7.28
C CYS A 92 -16.70 0.12 6.64
N ARG A 93 -17.89 -0.21 7.17
CA ARG A 93 -19.16 0.38 6.71
C ARG A 93 -19.23 1.87 7.01
N ALA A 94 -18.93 2.27 8.24
CA ALA A 94 -18.93 3.67 8.66
C ALA A 94 -17.96 4.52 7.82
N ALA A 95 -16.78 3.97 7.54
CA ALA A 95 -15.75 4.57 6.70
C ALA A 95 -16.06 4.51 5.19
N LYS A 96 -17.20 3.93 4.79
CA LYS A 96 -17.61 3.74 3.38
C LYS A 96 -16.56 2.99 2.55
N VAL A 97 -15.82 2.08 3.19
CA VAL A 97 -14.83 1.23 2.52
C VAL A 97 -15.57 0.22 1.65
N ARG A 98 -15.16 0.10 0.38
CA ARG A 98 -15.75 -0.86 -0.56
C ARG A 98 -15.55 -2.30 -0.08
N MET A 99 -16.58 -3.15 -0.20
CA MET A 99 -16.59 -4.55 0.27
C MET A 99 -16.28 -4.66 1.77
N PRO A 100 -17.10 -4.03 2.64
CA PRO A 100 -16.78 -3.89 4.05
C PRO A 100 -16.69 -5.24 4.77
N ASP A 101 -17.52 -6.23 4.41
CA ASP A 101 -17.47 -7.56 5.03
C ASP A 101 -16.16 -8.27 4.75
N ARG A 102 -15.80 -8.37 3.46
CA ARG A 102 -14.57 -9.00 3.00
C ARG A 102 -13.31 -8.31 3.57
N LYS A 103 -13.32 -6.98 3.68
CA LYS A 103 -12.18 -6.25 4.25
C LYS A 103 -12.14 -6.31 5.76
N GLY A 104 -13.28 -6.43 6.44
CA GLY A 104 -13.32 -6.81 7.85
C GLY A 104 -12.62 -8.15 8.08
N ASP A 105 -12.87 -9.15 7.22
CA ASP A 105 -12.19 -10.45 7.29
C ASP A 105 -10.68 -10.32 7.09
N PHE A 106 -10.23 -9.49 6.14
CA PHE A 106 -8.80 -9.23 5.93
C PHE A 106 -8.15 -8.55 7.15
N ILE A 107 -8.80 -7.53 7.72
CA ILE A 107 -8.29 -6.81 8.89
C ILE A 107 -8.11 -7.77 10.07
N VAL A 108 -9.12 -8.59 10.39
CA VAL A 108 -9.01 -9.56 11.50
C VAL A 108 -7.99 -10.65 11.20
N GLY A 109 -7.96 -11.19 9.98
CA GLY A 109 -6.95 -12.19 9.62
C GLY A 109 -5.51 -11.65 9.70
N CYS A 110 -5.29 -10.40 9.30
CA CYS A 110 -4.01 -9.71 9.50
C CYS A 110 -3.72 -9.48 10.99
N PHE A 111 -4.72 -9.10 11.78
CA PHE A 111 -4.58 -8.92 13.23
C PHE A 111 -4.10 -10.22 13.89
N ASP A 112 -4.76 -11.35 13.59
CA ASP A 112 -4.40 -12.65 14.15
C ASP A 112 -2.98 -13.05 13.77
N ARG A 113 -2.60 -12.89 12.48
CA ARG A 113 -1.25 -13.19 12.01
C ARG A 113 -0.18 -12.33 12.70
N ILE A 114 -0.44 -11.03 12.88
CA ILE A 114 0.49 -10.13 13.58
C ILE A 114 0.56 -10.46 15.07
N ARG A 115 -0.56 -10.84 15.70
CA ARG A 115 -0.59 -11.33 17.09
C ARG A 115 0.28 -12.57 17.24
N ASP A 116 0.18 -13.54 16.33
CA ASP A 116 0.97 -14.77 16.37
C ASP A 116 2.48 -14.50 16.18
N MET A 117 2.83 -13.46 15.41
CA MET A 117 4.22 -12.96 15.29
C MET A 117 4.71 -12.24 16.56
N GLY A 118 3.83 -12.01 17.54
CA GLY A 118 4.12 -11.34 18.80
C GLY A 118 4.00 -9.82 18.75
N GLY A 119 3.16 -9.31 17.84
CA GLY A 119 2.76 -7.90 17.78
C GLY A 119 3.33 -7.12 16.59
N PRO A 120 2.87 -5.86 16.38
CA PRO A 120 3.20 -5.06 15.19
C PRO A 120 4.69 -4.84 14.99
N GLU A 121 5.42 -4.59 16.07
CA GLU A 121 6.86 -4.32 16.00
C GLU A 121 7.65 -5.56 15.58
N LYS A 122 7.32 -6.73 16.11
CA LYS A 122 7.95 -8.00 15.69
C LYS A 122 7.61 -8.34 14.24
N ALA A 123 6.36 -8.15 13.83
CA ALA A 123 5.94 -8.37 12.45
C ALA A 123 6.67 -7.41 11.47
N LYS A 124 6.83 -6.14 11.85
CA LYS A 124 7.66 -5.17 11.12
C LYS A 124 9.10 -5.65 10.99
N ASN A 125 9.72 -6.04 12.09
CA ASN A 125 11.12 -6.48 12.07
C ASN A 125 11.31 -7.74 11.21
N GLN A 126 10.37 -8.68 11.24
CA GLN A 126 10.41 -9.86 10.35
C GLN A 126 10.29 -9.51 8.87
N LEU A 127 9.43 -8.55 8.51
CA LEU A 127 9.31 -8.03 7.14
C LEU A 127 10.62 -7.36 6.68
N LEU A 128 11.17 -6.46 7.50
CA LEU A 128 12.37 -5.71 7.13
C LEU A 128 13.62 -6.60 7.07
N ALA A 129 13.66 -7.67 7.87
CA ALA A 129 14.72 -8.67 7.84
C ALA A 129 14.70 -9.56 6.57
N GLN A 130 13.67 -9.50 5.74
CA GLN A 130 13.66 -10.25 4.48
C GLN A 130 14.77 -9.74 3.54
N PRO A 131 15.59 -10.61 2.94
CA PRO A 131 16.85 -10.22 2.31
C PRO A 131 16.71 -9.53 0.96
N SER A 132 15.52 -9.55 0.35
CA SER A 132 15.32 -8.98 -0.99
C SER A 132 13.90 -8.45 -1.18
N ARG A 133 13.72 -7.62 -2.20
CA ARG A 133 12.42 -7.14 -2.71
C ARG A 133 11.42 -8.29 -2.89
N GLU A 134 11.82 -9.37 -3.57
CA GLU A 134 10.96 -10.52 -3.86
C GLU A 134 10.60 -11.30 -2.59
N SER A 135 11.53 -11.39 -1.63
CA SER A 135 11.27 -12.03 -0.34
C SER A 135 10.31 -11.19 0.50
N LYS A 136 10.46 -9.86 0.52
CA LYS A 136 9.51 -8.92 1.13
C LYS A 136 8.12 -9.02 0.50
N ILE A 137 8.04 -9.09 -0.84
CA ILE A 137 6.77 -9.27 -1.56
C ILE A 137 6.10 -10.59 -1.18
N ARG A 138 6.85 -11.71 -1.23
CA ARG A 138 6.30 -13.04 -0.85
C ARG A 138 5.80 -13.04 0.59
N TRP A 139 6.58 -12.48 1.51
CA TRP A 139 6.20 -12.36 2.92
C TRP A 139 4.89 -11.56 3.09
N LEU A 140 4.77 -10.42 2.41
CA LEU A 140 3.57 -9.59 2.46
C LEU A 140 2.36 -10.29 1.85
N MET A 141 2.54 -11.11 0.81
CA MET A 141 1.45 -11.88 0.19
C MET A 141 0.87 -12.97 1.09
N GLU A 142 1.54 -13.32 2.18
CA GLU A 142 0.99 -14.21 3.21
C GLU A 142 -0.05 -13.51 4.10
N MET A 143 -0.10 -12.17 4.07
CA MET A 143 -1.11 -11.39 4.79
C MET A 143 -2.47 -11.50 4.08
N PRO A 144 -3.57 -11.80 4.81
CA PRO A 144 -4.89 -11.88 4.22
C PRO A 144 -5.28 -10.64 3.40
N GLY A 145 -5.66 -10.87 2.14
CA GLY A 145 -6.10 -9.80 1.24
C GLY A 145 -4.98 -9.05 0.52
N ILE A 146 -3.71 -9.34 0.80
CA ILE A 146 -2.57 -8.71 0.12
C ILE A 146 -2.14 -9.56 -1.07
N GLY A 147 -2.41 -9.04 -2.27
CA GLY A 147 -1.85 -9.57 -3.51
C GLY A 147 -0.58 -8.84 -3.93
N ASP A 148 0.09 -9.38 -4.95
CA ASP A 148 1.35 -8.90 -5.55
C ASP A 148 1.42 -7.37 -5.76
N LYS A 149 0.33 -6.75 -6.25
CA LYS A 149 0.23 -5.29 -6.38
C LYS A 149 0.34 -4.56 -5.03
N TYR A 150 -0.45 -4.97 -4.04
CA TYR A 150 -0.52 -4.26 -2.76
C TYR A 150 0.72 -4.52 -1.91
N ALA A 151 1.35 -5.70 -2.05
CA ALA A 151 2.64 -6.00 -1.45
C ALA A 151 3.73 -5.02 -1.93
N ARG A 152 3.74 -4.69 -3.24
CA ARG A 152 4.65 -3.66 -3.78
C ARG A 152 4.30 -2.26 -3.29
N ASN A 153 3.03 -1.87 -3.38
CA ASN A 153 2.59 -0.54 -3.00
C ASN A 153 2.96 -0.19 -1.55
N LEU A 154 2.79 -1.14 -0.62
CA LEU A 154 3.08 -0.92 0.80
C LEU A 154 4.52 -0.45 1.05
N MET A 155 5.49 -1.08 0.37
CA MET A 155 6.91 -0.71 0.52
C MET A 155 7.29 0.51 -0.33
N MET A 156 6.61 0.73 -1.45
CA MET A 156 6.79 1.93 -2.28
C MET A 156 6.26 3.19 -1.60
N ASP A 157 5.16 3.11 -0.86
CA ASP A 157 4.55 4.26 -0.18
C ASP A 157 5.44 4.82 0.94
N VAL A 158 6.39 4.03 1.45
CA VAL A 158 7.44 4.47 2.40
C VAL A 158 8.82 4.58 1.74
N TYR A 159 8.88 4.65 0.41
CA TYR A 159 10.13 4.86 -0.32
C TYR A 159 11.27 3.91 0.07
N HIS A 160 10.93 2.64 0.37
CA HIS A 160 11.90 1.64 0.81
C HIS A 160 13.01 1.42 -0.23
N GLU A 161 14.25 1.24 0.19
CA GLU A 161 15.43 1.13 -0.69
C GLU A 161 15.30 0.01 -1.74
N ASP A 162 14.82 -1.18 -1.36
CA ASP A 162 14.56 -2.27 -2.30
C ASP A 162 13.46 -2.00 -3.35
N PHE A 163 12.67 -0.94 -3.18
CA PHE A 163 11.49 -0.65 -4.01
C PHE A 163 11.57 0.70 -4.73
N ARG A 164 12.36 1.65 -4.23
CA ARG A 164 12.41 3.05 -4.71
C ARG A 164 12.89 3.21 -6.15
N ASP A 165 13.67 2.24 -6.64
CA ASP A 165 14.19 2.22 -8.01
C ASP A 165 13.25 1.51 -8.99
N SER A 166 11.98 1.35 -8.62
CA SER A 166 10.95 0.75 -9.47
C SER A 166 9.65 1.56 -9.45
N ILE A 167 8.92 1.57 -10.55
CA ILE A 167 7.65 2.29 -10.68
C ILE A 167 6.47 1.33 -10.79
N ALA A 168 5.37 1.62 -10.09
CA ALA A 168 4.12 0.90 -10.26
C ALA A 168 3.40 1.37 -11.54
N VAL A 169 3.46 0.57 -12.60
CA VAL A 169 2.72 0.85 -13.85
C VAL A 169 1.23 0.50 -13.65
N ASP A 170 0.41 1.48 -13.28
CA ASP A 170 -1.04 1.29 -13.19
C ASP A 170 -1.76 1.52 -14.54
N ALA A 171 -3.07 1.28 -14.58
CA ALA A 171 -3.88 1.39 -15.80
C ALA A 171 -3.79 2.77 -16.50
N ARG A 172 -3.57 3.85 -15.75
CA ARG A 172 -3.40 5.21 -16.29
C ARG A 172 -2.05 5.36 -16.97
N ILE A 173 -0.98 4.91 -16.30
CA ILE A 173 0.37 4.91 -16.89
C ILE A 173 0.38 4.02 -18.13
N LYS A 174 -0.24 2.84 -18.05
CA LYS A 174 -0.41 1.95 -19.21
C LYS A 174 -1.16 2.64 -20.35
N SER A 175 -2.28 3.32 -20.06
CA SER A 175 -3.04 4.03 -21.10
C SER A 175 -2.26 5.16 -21.77
N VAL A 176 -1.44 5.91 -21.02
CA VAL A 176 -0.55 6.93 -21.59
C VAL A 176 0.50 6.26 -22.48
N SER A 177 1.11 5.17 -22.03
CA SER A 177 2.11 4.43 -22.79
C SER A 177 1.55 3.80 -24.06
N ASP A 178 0.35 3.20 -24.00
CA ASP A 178 -0.35 2.64 -25.16
C ASP A 178 -0.62 3.74 -26.21
N ARG A 179 -1.05 4.94 -25.77
CA ARG A 179 -1.24 6.11 -26.66
C ARG A 179 0.06 6.59 -27.32
N LEU A 180 1.19 6.31 -26.69
CA LEU A 180 2.53 6.65 -27.20
C LEU A 180 3.16 5.50 -28.02
N GLY A 181 2.43 4.40 -28.24
CA GLY A 181 2.93 3.23 -28.96
C GLY A 181 3.95 2.39 -28.19
N LEU A 182 4.01 2.56 -26.86
CA LEU A 182 4.90 1.79 -25.99
C LEU A 182 4.18 0.54 -25.47
N SER A 183 4.87 -0.59 -25.48
CA SER A 183 4.37 -1.89 -25.02
C SER A 183 5.28 -2.42 -23.91
N PHE A 184 4.69 -2.82 -22.78
CA PHE A 184 5.41 -3.45 -21.68
C PHE A 184 5.02 -4.93 -21.57
N PRO A 185 5.93 -5.87 -21.85
CA PRO A 185 5.60 -7.29 -21.90
C PRO A 185 5.31 -7.93 -20.54
N SER A 186 5.83 -7.38 -19.42
CA SER A 186 5.44 -7.83 -18.06
C SER A 186 5.79 -6.83 -16.96
N TYR A 187 5.12 -6.94 -15.81
CA TYR A 187 5.41 -6.17 -14.58
C TYR A 187 6.81 -6.44 -13.99
N SER A 188 7.41 -7.59 -14.31
CA SER A 188 8.67 -8.09 -13.74
C SER A 188 9.91 -7.76 -14.55
N LYS A 189 9.77 -7.11 -15.72
CA LYS A 189 10.88 -6.77 -16.61
C LYS A 189 11.28 -5.28 -16.58
N HIS A 190 10.79 -4.53 -15.60
CA HIS A 190 11.01 -3.09 -15.47
C HIS A 190 11.28 -2.71 -14.02
#